data_AF-A0A438K8Q4-F1
#
_entry.id   AF-A0A438K8Q4-F1
#
_cell.length_a   1.000
_cell.length_b   1.000
_cell.length_c   1.000
_cell.angle_alpha   90.00
_cell.angle_beta   90.00
_cell.angle_gamma   90.00
#
_symmetry.space_group_name_H-M   'P 1'
#
loop_
_entity.id
_entity.type
_entity.pdbx_description
1 polymer ?
#
loop_
_entity_poly.entity_id
_entity_poly.type
_entity_poly.pdbx_seq_one_letter_code
_entity_poly.pdbx_strand_id
1 'polypeptide(L)'
;MVRCAGCFLHQSKRVVDIIVNLCGIGMIIYCLWLLKKWNDGFSQMLIVTPLPRPWFIYICLAIGIAVCLTTLYGHVVANCDSSSSLCIYIVSMCSILLLQAGVIVAILFKIDWAWQISKYIDEHYKNFQNFLNFHLIMCRSVSVVVLVGQVILSVFRIRLFVFTSILMQPSYLFKL
;
A
#
# COMPACT_ATOMS: atom_id res chain seq x y z
N MET A 1 -6.20 -39.12 7.66
CA MET A 1 -5.48 -38.11 6.86
C MET A 1 -5.59 -36.76 7.57
N VAL A 2 -4.63 -36.43 8.45
CA VAL A 2 -4.61 -35.16 9.21
C VAL A 2 -3.45 -34.30 8.72
N ARG A 3 -3.43 -34.05 7.41
CA ARG A 3 -2.79 -32.86 6.83
C ARG A 3 -4.01 -32.01 6.46
N CYS A 4 -4.22 -30.78 6.89
CA CYS A 4 -3.54 -29.65 6.27
C CYS A 4 -4.10 -28.31 6.78
N ALA A 5 -4.77 -28.19 7.94
CA ALA A 5 -5.30 -26.88 8.35
C ALA A 5 -4.18 -25.82 8.48
N GLY A 6 -3.04 -26.19 9.10
CA GLY A 6 -1.85 -25.34 9.15
C GLY A 6 -1.19 -25.09 7.80
N CYS A 7 -1.08 -26.12 6.94
CA CYS A 7 -0.54 -25.95 5.58
C CYS A 7 -1.43 -25.07 4.71
N PHE A 8 -2.76 -25.22 4.78
CA PHE A 8 -3.71 -24.42 4.02
C PHE A 8 -3.62 -22.95 4.42
N LEU A 9 -3.63 -22.67 5.73
CA LEU A 9 -3.48 -21.30 6.23
C LEU A 9 -2.12 -20.68 5.83
N HIS A 10 -1.04 -21.46 5.86
CA HIS A 10 0.27 -21.01 5.39
C HIS A 10 0.31 -20.73 3.88
N GLN A 11 -0.28 -21.60 3.06
CA GLN A 11 -0.38 -21.40 1.61
C GLN A 11 -1.26 -20.18 1.27
N SER A 12 -2.38 -19.99 1.97
CA SER A 12 -3.24 -18.82 1.77
C SER A 12 -2.54 -17.50 2.11
N LYS A 13 -1.73 -17.43 3.19
CA LYS A 13 -0.93 -16.23 3.50
C LYS A 13 0.00 -15.87 2.35
N ARG A 14 0.71 -16.87 1.83
CA ARG A 14 1.68 -16.69 0.76
C ARG A 14 1.02 -16.19 -0.53
N VAL A 15 -0.15 -16.73 -0.88
CA VAL A 15 -0.89 -16.31 -2.08
C VAL A 15 -1.35 -14.86 -1.95
N VAL A 16 -1.96 -14.48 -0.82
CA VAL A 16 -2.46 -13.10 -0.63
C VAL A 16 -1.31 -12.10 -0.59
N ASP A 17 -0.18 -12.44 0.00
CA ASP A 17 1.02 -11.60 0.04
C ASP A 17 1.62 -11.36 -1.36
N ILE A 18 1.69 -12.41 -2.19
CA ILE A 18 2.09 -12.30 -3.60
C ILE A 18 1.12 -11.41 -4.37
N ILE A 19 -0.20 -11.57 -4.18
CA ILE A 19 -1.21 -10.75 -4.85
C ILE A 19 -1.03 -9.28 -4.48
N VAL A 20 -0.89 -8.96 -3.19
CA VAL A 20 -0.69 -7.58 -2.72
C VAL A 20 0.62 -6.99 -3.28
N ASN A 21 1.68 -7.78 -3.35
CA ASN A 21 2.94 -7.35 -3.96
C ASN A 21 2.82 -7.07 -5.47
N LEU A 22 2.12 -7.95 -6.20
CA LEU A 22 1.82 -7.73 -7.62
C LEU A 22 0.97 -6.48 -7.84
N CYS A 23 -0.01 -6.22 -6.96
CA CYS A 23 -0.78 -4.97 -6.98
C CYS A 23 0.11 -3.76 -6.73
N GLY A 24 1.06 -3.82 -5.77
CA GLY A 24 2.03 -2.76 -5.51
C GLY A 24 2.91 -2.45 -6.72
N ILE A 25 3.48 -3.48 -7.36
CA ILE A 25 4.28 -3.35 -8.59
C ILE A 25 3.43 -2.78 -9.72
N GLY A 26 2.20 -3.28 -9.89
CA GLY A 26 1.25 -2.78 -10.88
C GLY A 26 0.93 -1.30 -10.67
N MET A 27 0.74 -0.86 -9.42
CA MET A 27 0.55 0.57 -9.10
C MET A 27 1.77 1.40 -9.49
N ILE A 28 2.99 0.93 -9.21
CA ILE A 28 4.22 1.65 -9.58
C ILE A 28 4.30 1.82 -11.10
N ILE A 29 4.13 0.73 -11.87
CA ILE A 29 4.16 0.76 -13.33
C ILE A 29 3.07 1.69 -13.87
N TYR A 30 1.85 1.60 -13.32
CA TYR A 30 0.74 2.45 -13.70
C TYR A 30 1.00 3.94 -13.40
N CYS A 31 1.58 4.26 -12.24
CA CYS A 31 1.95 5.63 -11.89
C CYS A 31 3.04 6.18 -12.81
N LEU A 32 4.05 5.37 -13.16
CA LEU A 32 5.09 5.76 -14.12
C LEU A 32 4.52 5.99 -15.52
N TRP A 33 3.58 5.14 -15.95
CA TRP A 33 2.87 5.33 -17.21
C TRP A 33 2.03 6.61 -17.20
N LEU A 34 1.31 6.88 -16.09
CA LEU A 34 0.52 8.09 -15.93
C LEU A 34 1.41 9.34 -15.89
N LEU A 35 2.58 9.26 -15.26
CA LEU A 35 3.58 10.34 -15.25
C LEU A 35 4.14 10.63 -16.64
N LYS A 36 4.42 9.57 -17.42
CA LYS A 36 4.84 9.71 -18.81
C LYS A 36 3.74 10.37 -19.65
N LYS A 37 2.50 9.88 -19.53
CA LYS A 37 1.36 10.42 -20.28
C LYS A 37 1.01 11.85 -19.86
N TRP A 38 1.22 12.19 -18.59
CA TRP A 38 1.21 13.57 -18.11
C TRP A 38 2.24 14.36 -18.93
N ASN A 39 3.53 14.03 -18.84
CA ASN A 39 4.59 14.74 -19.54
C ASN A 39 4.36 14.89 -21.08
N ASP A 40 3.90 13.84 -21.73
CA ASP A 40 3.59 13.83 -23.16
C ASP A 40 2.37 14.71 -23.50
N GLY A 41 1.29 14.63 -22.71
CA GLY A 41 0.08 15.44 -22.90
C GLY A 41 0.31 16.93 -22.62
N PHE A 42 1.21 17.28 -21.69
CA PHE A 42 1.54 18.66 -21.36
C PHE A 42 2.55 19.30 -22.30
N SER A 43 3.35 18.51 -23.04
CA SER A 43 4.26 19.05 -24.06
C SER A 43 3.50 19.84 -25.15
N GLN A 44 2.20 19.54 -25.35
CA GLN A 44 1.31 20.28 -26.25
C GLN A 44 0.68 21.53 -25.60
N MET A 45 0.59 21.59 -24.26
CA MET A 45 -0.04 22.70 -23.50
C MET A 45 0.95 23.76 -22.97
N LEU A 46 2.26 23.46 -23.01
CA LEU A 46 3.36 24.27 -22.46
C LEU A 46 3.55 25.66 -23.11
N ILE A 47 2.72 26.02 -24.09
CA ILE A 47 2.77 27.33 -24.76
C ILE A 47 2.15 28.43 -23.88
N VAL A 48 1.31 28.10 -22.88
CA VAL A 48 0.40 29.11 -22.28
C VAL A 48 0.54 29.34 -20.76
N THR A 49 1.00 28.38 -19.93
CA THR A 49 0.97 28.57 -18.45
C THR A 49 2.05 27.83 -17.64
N PRO A 50 2.47 28.36 -16.47
CA PRO A 50 3.39 27.69 -15.56
C PRO A 50 2.81 26.39 -14.97
N LEU A 51 3.65 25.37 -14.93
CA LEU A 51 3.31 23.96 -14.74
C LEU A 51 2.81 23.62 -13.30
N PRO A 52 1.62 23.02 -13.11
CA PRO A 52 1.28 22.39 -11.83
C PRO A 52 2.07 21.08 -11.67
N ARG A 53 2.80 20.95 -10.56
CA ARG A 53 3.51 19.70 -10.22
C ARG A 53 2.49 18.56 -10.01
N PRO A 54 2.71 17.34 -10.56
CA PRO A 54 1.78 16.22 -10.42
C PRO A 54 1.93 15.51 -9.06
N TRP A 55 1.71 16.26 -7.97
CA TRP A 55 1.89 15.77 -6.59
C TRP A 55 1.10 14.47 -6.32
N PHE A 56 -0.11 14.32 -6.87
CA PHE A 56 -0.92 13.11 -6.65
C PHE A 56 -0.26 11.84 -7.22
N ILE A 57 0.39 11.94 -8.39
CA ILE A 57 1.06 10.79 -9.03
C ILE A 57 2.23 10.33 -8.16
N TYR A 58 3.00 11.27 -7.62
CA TYR A 58 4.11 10.95 -6.72
C TYR A 58 3.65 10.31 -5.41
N ILE A 59 2.50 10.72 -4.87
CA ILE A 59 1.93 10.10 -3.67
C ILE A 59 1.46 8.67 -3.97
N CYS A 60 0.75 8.45 -5.08
CA CYS A 60 0.36 7.09 -5.51
C CYS A 60 1.60 6.20 -5.74
N LEU A 61 2.67 6.74 -6.33
CA LEU A 61 3.95 6.06 -6.51
C LEU A 61 4.61 5.69 -5.18
N ALA A 62 4.67 6.64 -4.24
CA ALA A 62 5.24 6.42 -2.90
C ALA A 62 4.46 5.37 -2.11
N ILE A 63 3.12 5.38 -2.21
CA ILE A 63 2.24 4.34 -1.65
C ILE A 63 2.60 2.97 -2.23
N GLY A 64 2.75 2.85 -3.55
CA GLY A 64 3.15 1.58 -4.18
C GLY A 64 4.51 1.07 -3.73
N ILE A 65 5.50 1.95 -3.60
CA ILE A 65 6.84 1.59 -3.10
C ILE A 65 6.74 1.12 -1.64
N ALA A 66 5.99 1.84 -0.79
CA ALA A 66 5.78 1.45 0.60
C ALA A 66 5.17 0.05 0.71
N VAL A 67 4.16 -0.27 -0.11
CA VAL A 67 3.53 -1.61 -0.17
C VAL A 67 4.58 -2.67 -0.47
N CYS A 68 5.37 -2.50 -1.53
CA CYS A 68 6.41 -3.47 -1.89
C CYS A 68 7.46 -3.66 -0.78
N LEU A 69 7.88 -2.57 -0.12
CA LEU A 69 8.82 -2.62 1.00
C LEU A 69 8.25 -3.37 2.20
N THR A 70 6.96 -3.19 2.52
CA THR A 70 6.33 -3.91 3.64
C THR A 70 6.30 -5.42 3.41
N THR A 71 6.05 -5.86 2.17
CA THR A 71 6.07 -7.28 1.79
C THR A 71 7.49 -7.86 1.91
N LEU A 72 8.49 -7.17 1.33
CA LEU A 72 9.90 -7.60 1.38
C LEU A 72 10.43 -7.72 2.81
N TYR A 73 10.12 -6.73 3.66
CA TYR A 73 10.57 -6.73 5.05
C TYR A 73 9.95 -7.89 5.86
N GLY A 74 8.73 -8.31 5.51
CA GLY A 74 8.09 -9.50 6.07
C GLY A 74 8.82 -10.81 5.77
N HIS A 75 9.44 -10.94 4.59
CA HIS A 75 10.21 -12.12 4.23
C HIS A 75 11.58 -12.18 4.93
N VAL A 76 12.24 -11.04 5.13
CA VAL A 76 13.56 -10.99 5.79
C VAL A 76 13.46 -11.41 7.25
N VAL A 77 12.44 -10.93 7.97
CA VAL A 77 12.24 -11.24 9.39
C VAL A 77 11.88 -12.71 9.64
N ALA A 78 11.27 -13.39 8.68
CA ALA A 78 11.02 -14.84 8.79
C ALA A 78 12.32 -15.66 8.91
N ASN A 79 13.47 -15.10 8.53
CA ASN A 79 14.79 -15.74 8.66
C ASN A 79 15.52 -15.35 9.96
N CYS A 80 14.92 -14.54 10.83
CA CYS A 80 15.51 -14.11 12.09
C CYS A 80 14.83 -14.82 13.28
N ASP A 81 15.57 -15.69 13.98
CA ASP A 81 15.05 -16.52 15.08
C ASP A 81 14.96 -15.81 16.45
N SER A 82 15.24 -14.51 16.54
CA SER A 82 15.25 -13.81 17.85
C SER A 82 13.90 -13.19 18.19
N SER A 83 13.39 -13.48 19.40
CA SER A 83 12.10 -12.94 19.91
C SER A 83 12.02 -11.40 19.89
N SER A 84 13.13 -10.71 20.15
CA SER A 84 13.22 -9.24 20.09
C SER A 84 13.01 -8.69 18.67
N SER A 85 13.52 -9.38 17.65
CA SER A 85 13.40 -8.95 16.24
C SER A 85 11.95 -8.93 15.73
N LEU A 86 11.11 -9.83 16.25
CA LEU A 86 9.69 -9.90 15.90
C LEU A 86 8.87 -8.75 16.47
N CYS A 87 9.19 -8.30 17.69
CA CYS A 87 8.50 -7.17 18.31
C CYS A 87 8.79 -5.86 17.56
N ILE A 88 10.07 -5.63 17.23
CA ILE A 88 10.50 -4.50 16.40
C ILE A 88 9.81 -4.54 15.02
N TYR A 89 9.68 -5.72 14.43
CA TYR A 89 8.96 -5.91 13.17
C TYR A 89 7.49 -5.50 13.25
N ILE A 90 6.75 -5.97 14.26
CA ILE A 90 5.33 -5.65 14.43
C ILE A 90 5.14 -4.13 14.61
N VAL A 91 5.96 -3.50 15.45
CA VAL A 91 5.89 -2.04 15.69
C VAL A 91 6.21 -1.25 14.41
N SER A 92 7.25 -1.66 13.67
CA SER A 92 7.63 -1.03 12.40
C SER A 92 6.52 -1.14 11.35
N MET A 93 5.95 -2.34 11.19
CA MET A 93 4.81 -2.58 10.28
C MET A 93 3.60 -1.72 10.63
N CYS A 94 3.18 -1.72 11.90
CA CYS A 94 2.07 -0.90 12.35
C CYS A 94 2.32 0.60 12.09
N SER A 95 3.54 1.07 12.32
CA SER A 95 3.91 2.46 12.07
C SER A 95 3.82 2.83 10.60
N ILE A 96 4.30 1.96 9.69
CA ILE A 96 4.22 2.17 8.25
C ILE A 96 2.75 2.16 7.78
N LEU A 97 1.92 1.25 8.28
CA LEU A 97 0.50 1.18 7.93
C LEU A 97 -0.28 2.42 8.39
N LEU A 98 -0.02 2.91 9.60
CA LEU A 98 -0.63 4.13 10.12
C LEU A 98 -0.19 5.35 9.32
N LEU A 99 1.10 5.43 8.96
CA LEU A 99 1.62 6.49 8.11
C LEU A 99 0.96 6.46 6.72
N GLN A 100 0.87 5.27 6.11
CA GLN A 100 0.25 5.09 4.80
C GLN A 100 -1.24 5.46 4.83
N ALA A 101 -1.98 5.03 5.85
CA ALA A 101 -3.37 5.41 6.06
C ALA A 101 -3.53 6.92 6.27
N GLY A 102 -2.67 7.54 7.08
CA GLY A 102 -2.66 8.97 7.31
C GLY A 102 -2.43 9.77 6.02
N VAL A 103 -1.46 9.36 5.20
CA VAL A 103 -1.19 9.96 3.89
C VAL A 103 -2.38 9.82 2.94
N ILE A 104 -2.99 8.63 2.85
CA ILE A 104 -4.17 8.39 2.02
C ILE A 104 -5.32 9.30 2.44
N VAL A 105 -5.63 9.38 3.73
CA VAL A 105 -6.75 10.21 4.23
C VAL A 105 -6.45 11.71 4.04
N ALA A 106 -5.26 12.16 4.44
CA ALA A 106 -4.92 13.59 4.40
C ALA A 106 -4.77 14.13 2.98
N ILE A 107 -4.27 13.32 2.05
CA ILE A 107 -3.99 13.78 0.68
C ILE A 107 -5.10 13.36 -0.27
N LEU A 108 -5.44 12.06 -0.36
CA LEU A 108 -6.40 11.58 -1.36
C LEU A 108 -7.86 11.89 -1.01
N PHE A 109 -8.21 12.02 0.27
CA PHE A 109 -9.60 12.23 0.70
C PHE A 109 -9.90 13.66 1.16
N LYS A 110 -9.01 14.30 1.92
CA LYS A 110 -9.27 15.62 2.52
C LYS A 110 -9.10 16.78 1.53
N ILE A 111 -8.26 16.63 0.52
CA ILE A 111 -8.03 17.69 -0.46
C ILE A 111 -9.20 17.75 -1.43
N ASP A 112 -9.78 18.94 -1.62
CA ASP A 112 -10.76 19.21 -2.67
C ASP A 112 -10.09 19.22 -4.05
N TRP A 113 -9.89 18.02 -4.60
CA TRP A 113 -9.23 17.83 -5.88
C TRP A 113 -9.94 18.52 -7.04
N ALA A 114 -11.28 18.64 -6.99
CA ALA A 114 -12.03 19.39 -7.99
C ALA A 114 -11.58 20.85 -8.06
N TRP A 115 -11.41 21.49 -6.90
CA TRP A 115 -10.96 22.89 -6.80
C TRP A 115 -9.48 23.04 -7.14
N GLN A 116 -8.63 22.11 -6.70
CA GLN A 116 -7.21 22.13 -7.05
C GLN A 116 -7.03 21.99 -8.56
N ILE A 117 -7.75 21.07 -9.21
CA ILE A 117 -7.64 20.85 -10.65
C ILE A 117 -8.18 22.07 -11.43
N SER A 118 -9.32 22.65 -11.02
CA SER A 118 -9.89 23.82 -11.70
C SER A 118 -9.03 25.09 -11.57
N LYS A 119 -8.23 25.21 -10.51
CA LYS A 119 -7.32 26.35 -10.34
C LYS A 119 -6.20 26.37 -11.40
N TYR A 120 -5.82 25.21 -11.92
CA TYR A 120 -4.69 25.07 -12.84
C TYR A 120 -5.08 24.72 -14.27
N ILE A 121 -6.33 24.30 -14.51
CA ILE A 121 -6.81 23.88 -15.81
C ILE A 121 -7.90 24.84 -16.25
N ASP A 122 -7.60 25.63 -17.29
CA ASP A 122 -8.55 26.55 -17.92
C ASP A 122 -9.74 25.80 -18.53
N GLU A 123 -10.89 26.48 -18.65
CA GLU A 123 -12.18 25.89 -19.03
C GLU A 123 -12.14 25.15 -20.40
N HIS A 124 -11.13 25.52 -21.22
CA HIS A 124 -10.83 24.94 -22.53
C HIS A 124 -10.38 23.45 -22.49
N TYR A 125 -9.94 22.92 -21.34
CA TYR A 125 -9.37 21.58 -21.22
C TYR A 125 -10.24 20.60 -20.41
N LYS A 126 -11.56 20.76 -20.47
CA LYS A 126 -12.56 19.95 -19.75
C LYS A 126 -12.40 18.42 -19.97
N ASN A 127 -11.99 17.99 -21.16
CA ASN A 127 -11.69 16.58 -21.45
C ASN A 127 -10.51 16.04 -20.62
N PHE A 128 -9.48 16.87 -20.46
CA PHE A 128 -8.30 16.53 -19.68
C PHE A 128 -8.59 16.56 -18.17
N GLN A 129 -9.42 17.49 -17.70
CA GLN A 129 -9.94 17.50 -16.33
C GLN A 129 -10.71 16.20 -16.01
N ASN A 130 -11.60 15.75 -16.89
CA ASN A 130 -12.33 14.49 -16.70
C ASN A 130 -11.39 13.27 -16.69
N PHE A 131 -10.38 13.25 -17.55
CA PHE A 131 -9.34 12.21 -17.57
C PHE A 131 -8.61 12.13 -16.22
N LEU A 132 -8.16 13.27 -15.67
CA LEU A 132 -7.48 13.30 -14.38
C LEU A 132 -8.38 12.87 -13.23
N ASN A 133 -9.63 13.34 -13.21
CA ASN A 133 -10.59 12.98 -12.16
C ASN A 133 -10.85 11.46 -12.15
N PHE A 134 -11.01 10.86 -13.33
CA PHE A 134 -11.17 9.41 -13.46
C PHE A 134 -9.95 8.66 -12.89
N HIS A 135 -8.73 9.05 -13.28
CA HIS A 135 -7.52 8.40 -12.79
C HIS A 135 -7.27 8.62 -11.29
N LEU A 136 -7.72 9.74 -10.73
CA LEU A 136 -7.67 10.02 -9.30
C LEU A 136 -8.61 9.11 -8.50
N ILE A 137 -9.85 8.95 -8.96
CA ILE A 137 -10.83 8.03 -8.36
C ILE A 137 -10.30 6.60 -8.40
N MET A 138 -9.69 6.20 -9.52
CA MET A 138 -9.03 4.90 -9.66
C MET A 138 -7.85 4.75 -8.70
N CYS A 139 -6.94 5.73 -8.59
CA CYS A 139 -5.83 5.62 -7.61
C CYS A 139 -6.36 5.57 -6.16
N ARG A 140 -7.39 6.36 -5.83
CA ARG A 140 -7.99 6.37 -4.48
C ARG A 140 -8.59 5.02 -4.13
N SER A 141 -9.37 4.42 -5.03
CA SER A 141 -9.98 3.10 -4.80
C SER A 141 -8.92 2.00 -4.68
N VAL A 142 -7.95 1.95 -5.60
CA VAL A 142 -6.87 0.96 -5.56
C VAL A 142 -6.03 1.10 -4.28
N SER A 143 -5.68 2.33 -3.87
CA SER A 143 -4.91 2.58 -2.65
C SER A 143 -5.65 2.07 -1.40
N VAL A 144 -6.97 2.24 -1.33
CA VAL A 144 -7.79 1.73 -0.22
C VAL A 144 -7.84 0.21 -0.21
N VAL A 145 -8.06 -0.42 -1.38
CA VAL A 145 -8.10 -1.90 -1.49
C VAL A 145 -6.77 -2.51 -1.05
N VAL A 146 -5.65 -1.93 -1.48
CA VAL A 146 -4.31 -2.40 -1.11
C VAL A 146 -4.05 -2.18 0.39
N LEU A 147 -4.44 -1.04 0.96
CA LEU A 147 -4.31 -0.78 2.40
C LEU A 147 -5.10 -1.80 3.22
N VAL A 148 -6.36 -2.06 2.84
CA VAL A 148 -7.19 -3.08 3.51
C VAL A 148 -6.55 -4.46 3.42
N GLY A 149 -6.03 -4.84 2.25
CA GLY A 149 -5.30 -6.10 2.06
C GLY A 149 -4.10 -6.23 3.00
N GLN A 150 -3.27 -5.19 3.12
CA GLN A 150 -2.12 -5.19 4.04
C GLN A 150 -2.55 -5.30 5.51
N VAL A 151 -3.63 -4.63 5.92
CA VAL A 151 -4.16 -4.72 7.30
C VAL A 151 -4.62 -6.14 7.62
N ILE A 152 -5.37 -6.79 6.70
CA ILE A 152 -5.81 -8.18 6.88
C ILE A 152 -4.61 -9.13 7.02
N LEU A 153 -3.59 -8.97 6.16
CA LEU A 153 -2.35 -9.76 6.24
C LEU A 153 -1.63 -9.57 7.57
N SER A 154 -1.54 -8.32 8.03
CA SER A 154 -0.85 -7.96 9.27
C SER A 154 -1.54 -8.53 10.50
N VAL A 155 -2.87 -8.44 10.56
CA VAL A 155 -3.67 -9.08 11.62
C VAL A 155 -3.47 -10.59 11.60
N PHE A 156 -3.47 -11.21 10.42
CA PHE A 156 -3.32 -12.65 10.31
C PHE A 156 -1.90 -13.14 10.67
N ARG A 157 -0.86 -12.31 10.50
CA ARG A 157 0.51 -12.56 11.00
C ARG A 157 0.55 -12.49 12.54
N ILE A 158 -0.02 -11.44 13.13
CA ILE A 158 -0.07 -11.26 14.59
C ILE A 158 -0.82 -12.42 15.26
N ARG A 159 -1.98 -12.83 14.71
CA ARG A 159 -2.76 -13.95 15.24
C ARG A 159 -1.98 -15.27 15.20
N LEU A 160 -1.25 -15.53 14.11
CA LEU A 160 -0.40 -16.72 14.02
C LEU A 160 0.70 -16.67 15.08
N PHE A 161 1.35 -15.52 15.26
CA PHE A 161 2.40 -15.35 16.27
C PHE A 161 1.88 -15.60 17.69
N VAL A 162 0.75 -14.99 18.06
CA VAL A 162 0.11 -15.18 19.38
C VAL A 162 -0.25 -16.65 19.60
N PHE A 163 -0.81 -17.33 18.60
CA PHE A 163 -1.15 -18.75 18.70
C PHE A 163 0.08 -19.63 18.92
N THR A 164 1.16 -19.40 18.17
CA THR A 164 2.41 -20.15 18.31
C THR A 164 3.08 -19.91 19.67
N SER A 165 3.07 -18.68 20.17
CA SER A 165 3.67 -18.34 21.47
C SER A 165 2.88 -18.93 22.66
N ILE A 166 1.55 -19.02 22.58
CA ILE A 166 0.73 -19.69 23.60
C ILE A 166 0.96 -21.21 23.60
N LEU A 167 1.05 -21.85 22.43
CA LEU A 167 1.30 -23.30 22.34
C LEU A 167 2.71 -23.70 22.77
N MET A 168 3.69 -22.80 22.65
CA MET A 168 5.10 -23.06 22.97
C MET A 168 5.46 -22.72 24.42
N GLN A 169 4.47 -22.61 25.31
CA GLN A 169 4.65 -22.44 26.76
C GLN A 169 4.41 -23.75 27.56
N PRO A 170 5.13 -24.88 27.34
CA PRO A 170 5.00 -26.08 28.18
C PRO A 170 5.92 -26.09 29.42
N SER A 171 6.49 -24.96 29.86
CA SER A 171 7.53 -24.96 30.92
C SER A 171 7.21 -24.22 32.22
N TYR A 172 6.00 -23.65 32.40
CA TYR A 172 5.62 -23.02 33.68
C TYR A 172 4.55 -23.78 34.48
N LEU A 173 4.06 -24.93 34.00
CA LEU A 173 3.01 -25.72 34.68
C LEU A 173 3.52 -27.01 35.35
N PHE A 174 4.85 -27.16 35.49
CA PHE A 174 5.49 -28.31 36.16
C PHE A 174 6.40 -27.88 37.34
N LYS A 175 5.96 -26.85 38.08
CA LYS A 175 6.51 -26.47 39.39
C LYS A 175 5.36 -26.07 40.32
N LEU A 176 4.59 -27.06 40.76
CA LEU A 176 3.87 -27.06 42.03
C LEU A 176 3.56 -28.51 42.42
#